data_AF-U1R0A1-F1
#
_entry.id   AF-U1R0A1-F1
#
_cell.length_a   1.000
_cell.length_b   1.000
_cell.length_c   1.000
_cell.angle_alpha   90.00
_cell.angle_beta   90.00
_cell.angle_gamma   90.00
#
_symmetry.space_group_name_H-M   'P 1'
#
loop_
_entity.id
_entity.type
_entity.pdbx_description
1 polymer ?
#
loop_
_entity_poly.entity_id
_entity_poly.type
_entity_poly.pdbx_seq_one_letter_code
_entity_poly.pdbx_strand_id
1 'polypeptide(L)'
;YAARMGLELGADIAKVKYPGDAGAMAHACEMSARTKVVMSGGSKTDDRAFLTTIREAMDAGADGLAVGRNVFQRENPREILDALEAVIFEEASVDEALEYTGTTAVADD
;
A
#
# COMPACT_ATOMS: atom_id res chain seq x y z
N TYR A 1 13.18 12.04 6.34
CA TYR A 1 13.07 13.32 7.08
C TYR A 1 11.63 13.65 7.47
N ALA A 2 10.68 13.75 6.53
CA ALA A 2 9.29 14.14 6.84
C ALA A 2 8.60 13.25 7.90
N ALA A 3 8.78 11.93 7.83
CA ALA A 3 8.19 11.00 8.79
C ALA A 3 8.72 11.20 10.22
N ARG A 4 10.04 11.41 10.36
CA ARG A 4 10.69 11.79 11.62
C ARG A 4 10.18 13.13 12.17
N MET A 5 9.93 14.13 11.32
CA MET A 5 9.33 15.37 11.79
C MET A 5 7.92 15.14 12.36
N GLY A 6 7.14 14.22 11.76
CA GLY A 6 5.85 13.81 12.32
C GLY A 6 5.97 13.32 13.76
N LEU A 7 6.97 12.48 14.04
CA LEU A 7 7.29 12.01 15.39
C LEU A 7 7.62 13.16 16.35
N GLU A 8 8.50 14.07 15.95
CA GLU A 8 8.92 15.21 16.81
C GLU A 8 7.76 16.18 17.09
N LEU A 9 6.81 16.30 16.16
CA LEU A 9 5.60 17.10 16.33
C LEU A 9 4.50 16.37 17.12
N GLY A 10 4.70 15.10 17.48
CA GLY A 10 3.75 14.31 18.25
C GLY A 10 2.60 13.71 17.42
N ALA A 11 2.80 13.49 16.12
CA ALA A 11 1.81 12.82 15.29
C ALA A 11 1.70 11.32 15.63
N ASP A 12 0.47 10.82 15.69
CA ASP A 12 0.21 9.39 15.81
C ASP A 12 0.52 8.63 14.51
N ILE A 13 0.26 9.28 13.37
CA ILE A 13 0.40 8.70 12.02
C ILE A 13 1.06 9.72 11.08
N ALA A 14 2.05 9.27 10.31
CA ALA A 14 2.66 10.00 9.21
C ALA A 14 2.35 9.33 7.87
N LYS A 15 1.71 10.08 6.96
CA LYS A 15 1.50 9.64 5.58
C LYS A 15 2.71 10.02 4.72
N VAL A 16 3.31 9.04 4.06
CA VAL A 16 4.51 9.23 3.23
C VAL A 16 4.31 8.73 1.81
N LYS A 17 5.10 9.25 0.87
CA LYS A 17 5.20 8.68 -0.49
C LYS A 17 6.17 7.52 -0.48
N TYR A 18 5.95 6.54 -1.35
CA TYR A 18 6.97 5.54 -1.64
C TYR A 18 8.21 6.23 -2.26
N PRO A 19 9.42 6.02 -1.72
CA PRO A 19 10.63 6.68 -2.21
C PRO A 19 11.20 6.04 -3.49
N GLY A 20 10.59 4.95 -3.99
CA GLY A 20 11.06 4.22 -5.17
C GLY A 20 12.12 3.17 -4.87
N ASP A 21 12.41 2.92 -3.60
CA ASP A 21 13.38 1.93 -3.12
C ASP A 21 12.92 1.38 -1.75
N ALA A 22 12.93 0.06 -1.60
CA ALA A 22 12.45 -0.60 -0.38
C ALA A 22 13.35 -0.30 0.83
N GLY A 23 14.67 -0.18 0.64
CA GLY A 23 15.60 0.16 1.71
C GLY A 23 15.39 1.60 2.23
N ALA A 24 15.14 2.54 1.33
CA ALA A 24 14.79 3.91 1.68
C ALA A 24 13.43 3.99 2.39
N MET A 25 12.47 3.13 2.02
CA MET A 25 11.19 3.01 2.72
C MET A 25 11.39 2.46 4.13
N ALA A 26 12.22 1.42 4.28
CA ALA A 26 12.51 0.81 5.58
C ALA A 26 13.19 1.81 6.52
N HIS A 27 14.17 2.56 6.01
CA HIS A 27 14.81 3.63 6.77
C HIS A 27 13.81 4.73 7.17
N ALA A 28 12.83 5.06 6.33
CA ALA A 28 11.78 6.02 6.69
C ALA A 28 10.87 5.50 7.81
N CYS A 29 10.52 4.21 7.78
CA CYS A 29 9.71 3.57 8.83
C CYS A 29 10.48 3.49 10.14
N GLU A 30 11.73 3.01 10.12
CA GLU A 30 12.62 2.94 11.28
C GLU A 30 12.77 4.30 11.97
N MET A 31 13.04 5.35 11.19
CA MET A 31 13.23 6.70 11.72
C MET A 31 11.93 7.36 12.25
N SER A 32 10.77 6.76 11.99
CA SER A 32 9.48 7.23 12.53
C SER A 32 9.20 6.72 13.95
N ALA A 33 9.98 5.74 14.42
CA ALA A 33 9.88 5.13 15.75
C ALA A 33 8.42 4.80 16.13
N ARG A 34 7.84 5.49 17.12
CA ARG A 34 6.46 5.23 17.60
C ARG A 34 5.36 5.80 16.71
N THR A 35 5.69 6.66 15.73
CA THR A 35 4.71 7.22 14.81
C THR A 35 4.47 6.22 13.68
N LYS A 36 3.21 5.82 13.51
CA LYS A 36 2.83 4.86 12.47
C LYS A 36 3.04 5.46 11.09
N VAL A 37 3.50 4.66 10.14
CA VAL A 37 3.73 5.10 8.76
C VAL A 37 2.71 4.48 7.84
N VAL A 38 1.97 5.31 7.11
CA VAL A 38 1.08 4.84 6.04
C VAL A 38 1.56 5.32 4.68
N MET A 39 1.60 4.43 3.70
CA MET A 39 2.06 4.76 2.35
C MET A 39 0.92 5.36 1.51
N SER A 40 1.22 6.42 0.76
CA SER A 40 0.33 6.98 -0.24
C SER A 40 0.35 6.18 -1.55
N GLY A 41 -0.81 6.03 -2.20
CA GLY A 41 -0.93 5.21 -3.41
C GLY A 41 -0.48 5.82 -4.73
N GLY A 42 -0.04 7.08 -4.81
CA GLY A 42 0.39 7.66 -6.09
C GLY A 42 -0.73 7.81 -7.14
N SER A 43 -0.33 7.93 -8.41
CA SER A 43 -1.25 7.95 -9.58
C SER A 43 -1.67 6.51 -9.93
N LYS A 44 -2.79 6.33 -10.64
CA LYS A 44 -3.22 5.01 -11.09
C LYS A 44 -2.12 4.34 -11.94
N THR A 45 -1.79 3.10 -11.62
CA THR A 45 -0.89 2.22 -12.37
C THR A 45 -1.60 0.91 -12.70
N ASP A 46 -0.92 -0.05 -13.32
CA ASP A 46 -1.40 -1.43 -13.42
C ASP A 46 -1.42 -2.11 -12.04
N ASP A 47 -2.21 -3.18 -11.91
CA ASP A 47 -2.41 -3.93 -10.66
C ASP A 47 -1.10 -4.50 -10.11
N ARG A 48 -0.30 -5.15 -10.96
CA ARG A 48 0.95 -5.76 -10.52
C ARG A 48 1.92 -4.72 -9.98
N ALA A 49 2.17 -3.63 -10.71
CA ALA A 49 3.08 -2.58 -10.25
C ALA A 49 2.60 -1.94 -8.93
N PHE A 50 1.29 -1.74 -8.78
CA PHE A 50 0.72 -1.19 -7.57
C PHE A 50 0.86 -2.14 -6.38
N LEU A 51 0.48 -3.41 -6.55
CA LEU A 51 0.57 -4.44 -5.51
C LEU A 51 2.02 -4.74 -5.12
N THR A 52 2.96 -4.74 -6.07
CA THR A 52 4.41 -4.84 -5.79
C THR A 52 4.88 -3.69 -4.89
N THR A 53 4.51 -2.45 -5.23
CA THR A 53 4.89 -1.27 -4.42
C THR A 53 4.34 -1.37 -3.00
N ILE A 54 3.12 -1.89 -2.85
CA ILE A 54 2.49 -2.09 -1.54
C ILE A 54 3.19 -3.18 -0.75
N ARG A 55 3.46 -4.34 -1.38
CA ARG A 55 4.19 -5.44 -0.73
C ARG A 55 5.55 -4.97 -0.25
N GLU A 56 6.31 -4.26 -1.08
CA GLU A 56 7.60 -3.65 -0.71
C GLU A 56 7.46 -2.68 0.47
N ALA A 57 6.39 -1.87 0.52
CA ALA A 57 6.15 -0.96 1.62
C ALA A 57 5.78 -1.68 2.92
N MET A 58 4.95 -2.73 2.85
CA MET A 58 4.59 -3.55 4.01
C MET A 58 5.82 -4.30 4.54
N ASP A 59 6.64 -4.88 3.66
CA ASP A 59 7.92 -5.54 4.01
C ASP A 59 8.92 -4.57 4.64
N ALA A 60 8.91 -3.32 4.20
CA ALA A 60 9.72 -2.25 4.77
C ALA A 60 9.23 -1.76 6.15
N GLY A 61 8.10 -2.26 6.65
CA GLY A 61 7.56 -1.91 7.97
C GLY A 61 6.57 -0.75 7.97
N ALA A 62 5.91 -0.46 6.84
CA ALA A 62 4.75 0.41 6.85
C ALA A 62 3.58 -0.23 7.62
N ASP A 63 2.84 0.58 8.38
CA ASP A 63 1.66 0.17 9.15
C ASP A 63 0.37 0.11 8.31
N GLY A 64 0.46 0.39 7.01
CA GLY A 64 -0.67 0.31 6.08
C GLY A 64 -0.67 1.39 5.01
N LEU A 65 -1.85 1.66 4.47
CA LEU A 65 -2.02 2.48 3.27
C LEU A 65 -3.03 3.62 3.45
N ALA A 66 -2.77 4.72 2.76
CA ALA A 66 -3.73 5.78 2.54
C ALA A 66 -3.81 6.07 1.03
N VAL A 67 -4.53 5.22 0.31
CA VAL A 67 -4.63 5.21 -1.16
C VAL A 67 -5.97 5.76 -1.65
N GLY A 68 -6.07 6.08 -2.94
CA GLY A 68 -7.29 6.65 -3.52
C GLY A 68 -7.40 6.33 -5.01
N ARG A 69 -6.60 7.01 -5.84
CA ARG A 69 -6.67 6.87 -7.32
C ARG A 69 -6.52 5.43 -7.81
N ASN A 70 -5.63 4.64 -7.18
CA ASN A 70 -5.47 3.22 -7.48
C ASN A 70 -6.64 2.33 -7.06
N VAL A 71 -7.67 2.89 -6.40
CA VAL A 71 -8.93 2.21 -6.05
C VAL A 71 -10.07 2.78 -6.89
N PHE A 72 -10.43 4.05 -6.69
CA PHE A 72 -11.67 4.61 -7.27
C PHE A 72 -11.61 4.92 -8.77
N GLN A 73 -10.44 4.84 -9.42
CA GLN A 73 -10.30 5.05 -10.88
C GLN A 73 -10.25 3.73 -11.68
N ARG A 74 -10.54 2.59 -11.03
CA ARG A 74 -10.69 1.29 -11.68
C ARG A 74 -12.15 1.04 -12.03
N GLU A 75 -12.39 0.22 -13.04
CA GLU A 75 -13.75 -0.19 -13.43
C GLU A 75 -14.42 -0.96 -12.28
N ASN A 76 -13.69 -1.88 -11.65
CA ASN A 76 -14.12 -2.65 -10.48
C ASN A 76 -13.24 -2.32 -9.26
N PRO A 77 -13.57 -1.30 -8.45
CA PRO A 77 -12.80 -0.96 -7.25
C PRO A 77 -12.77 -2.06 -6.19
N ARG A 78 -13.78 -2.95 -6.17
CA ARG A 78 -13.87 -4.04 -5.19
C ARG A 78 -12.74 -5.06 -5.35
N GLU A 79 -12.47 -5.48 -6.57
CA GLU A 79 -11.42 -6.47 -6.87
C GLU A 79 -10.04 -6.03 -6.36
N ILE A 80 -9.69 -4.76 -6.57
CA ILE A 80 -8.42 -4.25 -6.04
C ILE A 80 -8.47 -4.12 -4.51
N LEU A 81 -9.62 -3.83 -3.90
CA LEU A 81 -9.74 -3.78 -2.45
C LEU A 81 -9.53 -5.17 -1.83
N ASP A 82 -10.08 -6.22 -2.44
CA ASP A 82 -9.88 -7.60 -2.01
C ASP A 82 -8.39 -8.01 -2.15
N ALA A 83 -7.74 -7.62 -3.25
CA ALA A 83 -6.30 -7.82 -3.43
C ALA A 83 -5.45 -7.06 -2.40
N LEU A 84 -5.84 -5.83 -2.04
CA LEU A 84 -5.17 -5.04 -0.99
C LEU A 84 -5.33 -5.69 0.38
N GLU A 85 -6.52 -6.21 0.68
CA GLU A 85 -6.80 -6.92 1.94
C GLU A 85 -5.87 -8.14 2.07
N ALA A 86 -5.75 -8.95 1.03
CA ALA A 86 -4.88 -10.11 1.00
C ALA A 86 -3.41 -9.75 1.28
N VAL A 87 -2.87 -8.69 0.66
CA VAL A 87 -1.47 -8.28 0.89
C VAL A 87 -1.27 -7.72 2.31
N ILE A 88 -2.20 -6.88 2.79
CA ILE A 88 -2.00 -6.11 4.03
C ILE A 88 -2.27 -6.95 5.28
N PHE A 89 -3.31 -7.79 5.25
CA PHE A 89 -3.80 -8.51 6.43
C PHE A 89 -3.51 -10.01 6.40
N GLU A 90 -3.33 -10.60 5.21
CA GLU A 90 -3.10 -12.03 5.03
C GLU A 90 -1.66 -12.34 4.59
N GLU A 91 -0.83 -11.31 4.44
CA GLU A 91 0.57 -11.38 4.00
C GLU A 91 0.76 -12.07 2.62
N ALA A 92 -0.28 -12.08 1.78
CA ALA A 92 -0.23 -12.69 0.47
C ALA A 92 0.88 -12.12 -0.42
N SER A 93 1.42 -12.96 -1.29
CA SER A 93 2.34 -12.54 -2.36
C SER A 93 1.60 -11.72 -3.43
N VAL A 94 2.37 -11.01 -4.26
CA VAL A 94 1.80 -10.25 -5.39
C VAL A 94 1.06 -11.16 -6.37
N ASP A 95 1.56 -12.38 -6.59
CA ASP A 95 0.95 -13.32 -7.53
C ASP A 95 -0.40 -13.84 -7.00
N GLU A 96 -0.49 -14.19 -5.72
CA GLU A 96 -1.75 -14.58 -5.07
C GLU A 96 -2.76 -13.42 -5.06
N ALA A 97 -2.32 -12.20 -4.73
CA ALA A 97 -3.18 -11.03 -4.70
C ALA A 97 -3.76 -10.67 -6.08
N LEU A 98 -3.05 -10.99 -7.17
CA LEU A 98 -3.53 -10.72 -8.53
C LEU A 98 -4.72 -11.59 -8.95
N GLU A 99 -4.93 -12.74 -8.30
CA GLU A 99 -6.08 -13.63 -8.57
C GLU A 99 -7.42 -12.91 -8.33
N TYR A 100 -7.44 -11.95 -7.39
CA TYR A 100 -8.62 -11.11 -7.12
C TYR A 100 -8.91 -10.07 -8.20
N THR A 101 -7.89 -9.63 -8.94
CA THR A 101 -8.01 -8.58 -9.99
C THR A 101 -8.24 -9.13 -11.41
N GLY A 102 -8.20 -10.46 -11.57
CA GLY A 102 -8.28 -11.15 -12.86
C GLY A 102 -9.62 -11.81 -13.16
N THR A 103 -10.54 -11.82 -12.20
CA THR A 103 -11.85 -12.46 -12.38
C THR A 103 -12.81 -11.45 -13.00
N THR A 104 -12.90 -11.43 -14.33
CA THR A 104 -14.12 -10.95 -14.98
C THR A 104 -15.28 -11.69 -14.33
N ALA A 105 -16.16 -10.97 -13.64
CA ALA A 105 -17.37 -11.54 -13.07
C ALA A 105 -18.01 -12.48 -14.10
N VAL A 106 -18.08 -13.77 -13.76
CA VAL A 106 -19.11 -14.62 -14.33
C VAL A 106 -20.39 -13.94 -13.91
N ALA A 107 -21.15 -13.44 -14.89
CA ALA A 107 -22.45 -12.87 -14.64
C ALA A 107 -23.28 -13.92 -13.90
N ASP A 108 -23.63 -13.66 -12.64
CA ASP A 108 -24.69 -14.40 -11.97
C ASP A 108 -25.99 -14.13 -12.75
N ASP A 109 -26.59 -15.21 -13.24
CA ASP A 109 -27.94 -15.31 -13.83
C ASP A 109 -29.02 -15.27 -12.72
#